data_AF-A0AAV5LLT9-F1
#
_entry.id   AF-A0AAV5LLT9-F1
#
_cell.length_a   1.000
_cell.length_b   1.000
_cell.length_c   1.000
_cell.angle_alpha   90.00
_cell.angle_beta   90.00
_cell.angle_gamma   90.00
#
_symmetry.space_group_name_H-M   'P 1'
#
loop_
_entity.id
_entity.type
_entity.pdbx_description
1 polymer ?
#
loop_
_entity_poly.entity_id
_entity_poly.type
_entity_poly.pdbx_seq_one_letter_code
_entity_poly.pdbx_strand_id
1 'polypeptide(L)'
;MQVHDLLKLYNEINVPPERLLFKIPSTWQAIEASRLLESEGIQTHLTFVYSFAQAAAAAQAGTSVIQIFVGRIRDWHANILVILRLKLLLTEGKILVWLWCLKLIITFTNMATNQS
;
A
#
# COMPACT_ATOMS: atom_id res chain seq x y z
N MET A 1 -2.95 1.12 -20.76
CA MET A 1 -4.07 1.66 -21.57
C MET A 1 -4.99 2.52 -20.68
N GLN A 2 -5.73 1.96 -19.71
CA GLN A 2 -6.66 2.77 -18.88
C GLN A 2 -6.03 3.93 -18.07
N VAL A 3 -4.83 3.79 -17.51
CA VAL A 3 -4.21 4.85 -16.69
C VAL A 3 -3.81 6.07 -17.52
N HIS A 4 -3.23 5.85 -18.70
CA HIS A 4 -2.86 6.92 -19.64
C HIS A 4 -4.07 7.68 -20.18
N ASP A 5 -5.19 6.99 -20.41
CA ASP A 5 -6.43 7.61 -20.86
C ASP A 5 -7.04 8.49 -19.75
N LEU A 6 -7.01 8.03 -18.50
CA LEU A 6 -7.42 8.84 -17.34
C LEU A 6 -6.52 10.06 -17.15
N LEU A 7 -5.20 9.92 -17.30
CA LEU A 7 -4.27 11.04 -17.22
C LEU A 7 -4.59 12.13 -18.26
N LYS A 8 -4.95 11.75 -19.49
CA LYS A 8 -5.39 12.71 -20.51
C LYS A 8 -6.64 13.45 -20.08
N LEU A 9 -7.65 12.74 -19.57
CA LEU A 9 -8.88 13.34 -19.08
C LEU A 9 -8.63 14.32 -17.92
N TYR A 10 -7.78 13.95 -16.97
CA TYR A 10 -7.44 14.84 -15.85
C TYR A 10 -6.61 16.06 -16.28
N ASN A 11 -5.74 15.90 -17.28
CA ASN A 11 -5.02 17.02 -17.89
C ASN A 11 -5.96 18.01 -18.60
N GLU A 12 -7.02 17.52 -19.27
CA GLU A 12 -8.06 18.38 -19.87
C GLU A 12 -8.79 19.23 -18.83
N ILE A 13 -8.89 18.73 -17.59
CA ILE A 13 -9.51 19.42 -16.45
C ILE A 13 -8.48 20.28 -15.67
N ASN A 14 -7.26 20.47 -16.18
CA ASN A 14 -6.15 21.19 -15.54
C ASN A 14 -5.77 20.64 -14.15
N VAL A 15 -5.91 19.33 -13.93
CA VAL A 15 -5.44 18.68 -12.71
C VAL A 15 -4.01 18.16 -12.93
N PRO A 16 -3.02 18.62 -12.15
CA PRO A 16 -1.65 18.17 -12.33
C PRO A 16 -1.51 16.68 -11.93
N PRO A 17 -0.68 15.90 -12.65
CA PRO A 17 -0.52 14.47 -12.41
C PRO A 17 0.07 14.15 -11.03
N GLU A 18 0.81 15.09 -10.44
CA GLU A 18 1.36 15.00 -9.08
C GLU A 18 0.29 14.88 -7.98
N ARG A 19 -0.94 15.32 -8.26
CA ARG A 19 -2.09 15.21 -7.35
C ARG A 19 -2.92 13.95 -7.57
N LEU A 20 -2.60 13.16 -8.59
CA LEU A 20 -3.31 11.93 -8.91
C LEU A 20 -2.60 10.74 -8.26
N LEU A 21 -3.41 9.86 -7.66
CA LEU A 21 -2.94 8.62 -7.07
C LEU A 21 -3.78 7.48 -7.61
N PHE A 22 -3.18 6.63 -8.46
CA PHE A 22 -3.91 5.55 -9.11
C PHE A 22 -3.96 4.32 -8.21
N LYS A 23 -5.17 3.92 -7.82
CA LYS A 23 -5.38 2.75 -6.95
C LYS A 23 -5.44 1.47 -7.77
N ILE A 24 -4.54 0.53 -7.50
CA ILE A 24 -4.38 -0.71 -8.28
C ILE A 24 -4.38 -1.91 -7.31
N PRO A 25 -5.12 -3.01 -7.59
CA PRO A 25 -5.06 -4.22 -6.76
C PRO A 25 -3.67 -4.88 -6.83
N SER A 26 -3.17 -5.44 -5.74
CA SER A 26 -1.83 -6.08 -5.66
C SER A 26 -1.76 -7.49 -6.26
N THR A 27 -2.17 -7.63 -7.53
CA THR A 27 -1.86 -8.82 -8.34
C THR A 27 -0.45 -8.71 -8.92
N TRP A 28 0.14 -9.83 -9.35
CA TRP A 28 1.48 -9.84 -9.94
C TRP A 28 1.61 -8.88 -11.13
N GLN A 29 0.66 -8.94 -12.07
CA GLN A 29 0.62 -8.08 -13.26
C GLN A 29 0.46 -6.60 -12.89
N ALA A 30 -0.28 -6.31 -11.81
CA ALA A 30 -0.46 -4.97 -11.33
C ALA A 30 0.78 -4.40 -10.64
N ILE A 31 1.53 -5.22 -9.91
CA ILE A 31 2.82 -4.84 -9.33
C ILE A 31 3.82 -4.52 -10.44
N GLU A 32 3.83 -5.31 -11.51
CA GLU A 32 4.63 -5.04 -12.70
C GLU A 32 4.22 -3.72 -13.38
N ALA A 33 2.91 -3.52 -13.57
CA ALA A 33 2.39 -2.28 -14.14
C ALA A 33 2.71 -1.06 -13.26
N SER A 34 2.62 -1.20 -11.93
CA SER A 34 2.99 -0.16 -10.96
C SER A 34 4.46 0.22 -11.12
N ARG A 35 5.37 -0.75 -11.30
CA ARG A 35 6.79 -0.45 -11.53
C ARG A 35 7.01 0.42 -12.78
N LEU A 36 6.32 0.09 -13.88
CA LEU A 36 6.40 0.88 -15.11
C LEU A 36 5.83 2.29 -14.91
N LEU A 37 4.65 2.41 -14.28
CA LEU A 37 4.00 3.69 -14.02
C LEU A 37 4.83 4.60 -13.09
N GLU A 38 5.42 4.04 -12.03
CA GLU A 38 6.30 4.79 -11.13
C GLU A 38 7.58 5.22 -11.86
N SER A 39 8.10 4.43 -12.81
CA SER A 39 9.23 4.83 -13.66
C SER A 39 8.89 5.98 -14.62
N GLU A 40 7.61 6.11 -14.99
CA GLU A 40 7.07 7.24 -15.75
C GLU A 40 6.76 8.46 -14.84
N GLY A 41 6.94 8.35 -13.52
CA GLY A 41 6.64 9.41 -12.55
C GLY A 41 5.17 9.47 -12.12
N ILE A 42 4.38 8.44 -12.43
CA ILE A 42 2.96 8.35 -12.07
C ILE A 42 2.85 7.63 -10.73
N GLN A 43 2.37 8.33 -9.71
CA GLN A 43 2.21 7.77 -8.37
C GLN A 43 1.10 6.70 -8.34
N THR A 44 1.46 5.54 -7.82
CA THR A 44 0.57 4.38 -7.69
C THR A 44 0.33 3.99 -6.24
N HIS A 45 -0.87 3.49 -6.00
CA HIS A 45 -1.33 3.02 -4.71
C HIS A 45 -1.77 1.56 -4.82
N LEU A 46 -0.92 0.66 -4.33
CA LEU A 46 -1.25 -0.76 -4.30
C LEU A 46 -2.18 -1.08 -3.13
N THR A 47 -3.29 -1.71 -3.44
CA THR A 47 -4.36 -2.06 -2.50
C THR A 47 -4.57 -3.57 -2.44
N PHE A 48 -5.38 -4.05 -1.49
CA PHE A 48 -5.63 -5.49 -1.28
C PHE A 48 -4.37 -6.32 -1.01
N VAL A 49 -3.38 -5.75 -0.32
CA VAL A 49 -2.19 -6.50 0.09
C VAL A 49 -2.52 -7.32 1.33
N TYR A 50 -2.46 -8.65 1.18
CA TYR A 50 -2.81 -9.60 2.25
C TYR A 50 -1.64 -10.48 2.68
N SER A 51 -0.61 -10.61 1.84
CA SER A 51 0.54 -11.46 2.08
C SER A 51 1.85 -10.67 2.12
N PHE A 52 2.84 -11.23 2.81
CA PHE A 52 4.19 -10.68 2.84
C PHE A 52 4.82 -10.64 1.44
N ALA A 53 4.61 -11.68 0.62
CA ALA A 53 5.15 -11.74 -0.73
C ALA A 53 4.65 -10.58 -1.61
N GLN A 54 3.35 -10.27 -1.55
CA GLN A 54 2.78 -9.12 -2.26
C GLN A 54 3.38 -7.79 -1.79
N ALA A 55 3.54 -7.62 -0.48
CA ALA A 55 4.10 -6.39 0.08
C ALA A 55 5.59 -6.23 -0.26
N ALA A 56 6.37 -7.31 -0.21
CA ALA A 56 7.77 -7.30 -0.61
C ALA A 56 7.91 -6.99 -2.11
N ALA A 57 7.09 -7.61 -2.96
CA ALA A 57 7.08 -7.34 -4.39
C ALA A 57 6.64 -5.90 -4.71
N ALA A 58 5.64 -5.38 -4.00
CA ALA A 58 5.20 -3.98 -4.09
C ALA A 58 6.32 -3.00 -3.65
N ALA A 59 7.04 -3.33 -2.58
CA ALA A 59 8.16 -2.53 -2.11
C ALA A 59 9.32 -2.52 -3.12
N GLN A 60 9.64 -3.69 -3.71
CA GLN A 60 10.65 -3.81 -4.77
C GLN A 60 10.23 -3.10 -6.06
N ALA A 61 8.94 -3.02 -6.36
CA ALA A 61 8.42 -2.27 -7.49
C ALA A 61 8.52 -0.74 -7.30
N GLY A 62 8.83 -0.26 -6.09
CA GLY A 62 8.96 1.17 -5.82
C GLY A 62 7.63 1.91 -5.74
N THR A 63 6.53 1.20 -5.46
CA THR A 63 5.21 1.81 -5.34
C THR A 63 5.18 2.89 -4.26
N SER A 64 4.59 4.05 -4.58
CA SER A 64 4.49 5.21 -3.69
C SER A 64 3.72 4.90 -2.40
N VAL A 65 2.58 4.19 -2.48
CA VAL A 65 1.75 3.84 -1.33
C VAL A 65 1.34 2.36 -1.36
N ILE A 66 1.53 1.67 -0.24
CA ILE A 66 1.09 0.29 -0.04
C ILE A 66 0.03 0.23 1.07
N GLN A 67 -1.18 -0.20 0.71
CA GLN A 67 -2.29 -0.38 1.64
C GLN A 67 -2.51 -1.85 1.98
N ILE A 68 -2.20 -2.18 3.23
CA ILE A 68 -2.38 -3.51 3.83
C ILE A 68 -3.73 -3.55 4.56
N PHE A 69 -4.59 -4.51 4.21
CA PHE A 69 -5.91 -4.64 4.83
C PHE A 69 -5.88 -5.51 6.08
N VAL A 70 -5.55 -4.92 7.22
CA VAL A 70 -5.45 -5.66 8.50
C VAL A 70 -6.77 -6.24 9.00
N GLY A 71 -7.89 -5.53 8.81
CA GLY A 71 -9.21 -5.97 9.29
C GLY A 71 -9.61 -7.34 8.74
N ARG A 72 -9.40 -7.56 7.43
CA ARG A 72 -9.71 -8.84 6.76
C ARG A 72 -8.70 -9.95 7.06
N ILE A 73 -7.46 -9.59 7.41
CA ILE A 73 -6.45 -10.57 7.83
C ILE A 73 -6.84 -11.16 9.19
N ARG A 74 -7.31 -10.33 10.14
CA ARG A 74 -7.77 -10.81 11.46
C ARG A 74 -8.99 -11.73 11.37
N ASP A 75 -9.90 -11.47 10.42
CA ASP A 75 -11.09 -12.29 10.21
C ASP A 75 -10.76 -13.69 9.65
N TRP A 76 -9.63 -13.86 8.96
CA TRP A 76 -9.20 -15.13 8.34
C TRP A 76 -8.10 -15.87 9.13
N HIS A 77 -7.24 -15.16 9.86
CA HIS A 77 -6.14 -15.77 10.60
C HIS A 77 -5.62 -14.90 11.76
N ALA A 78 -5.44 -15.48 12.95
CA ALA A 78 -4.94 -14.82 14.17
C ALA A 78 -3.45 -14.39 14.12
N ASN A 79 -2.79 -14.45 12.97
CA ASN A 79 -1.34 -14.24 12.85
C ASN A 79 -0.99 -12.76 12.62
N ILE A 80 -0.87 -12.02 13.72
CA ILE A 80 -0.38 -10.63 13.80
C ILE A 80 1.08 -10.48 13.30
N LEU A 81 1.82 -11.59 13.18
CA LEU A 81 3.24 -11.64 12.81
C LEU A 81 3.54 -11.07 11.42
N VAL A 82 2.58 -11.12 10.49
CA VAL A 82 2.73 -10.51 9.15
C VAL A 82 2.91 -9.00 9.26
N ILE A 83 2.20 -8.34 10.18
CA ILE A 83 2.26 -6.89 10.38
C ILE A 83 3.62 -6.47 10.95
N LEU A 84 4.15 -7.24 11.90
CA LEU A 84 5.44 -6.97 12.53
C LEU A 84 6.60 -7.15 11.53
N ARG A 85 6.56 -8.20 10.71
CA ARG A 85 7.62 -8.47 9.73
C ARG A 85 7.62 -7.49 8.56
N LEU A 86 6.45 -6.97 8.19
CA LEU A 86 6.33 -5.92 7.18
C LEU A 86 6.87 -4.57 7.65
N LYS A 87 6.75 -4.28 8.95
CA LYS A 87 7.22 -3.03 9.54
C LYS A 87 8.72 -2.83 9.36
N LEU A 88 9.52 -3.90 9.48
CA LEU A 88 10.98 -3.87 9.30
C LEU A 88 11.40 -3.54 7.86
N LEU A 89 10.80 -4.21 6.87
CA LEU A 89 11.11 -3.97 5.45
C LEU A 89 10.71 -2.57 4.97
N LEU A 90 9.60 -2.05 5.51
CA LEU A 90 9.05 -0.75 5.09
C LEU A 90 9.77 0.44 5.72
N THR A 91 10.55 0.26 6.79
CA THR A 91 11.41 1.31 7.37
C THR A 91 12.71 1.54 6.61
N GLU A 92 13.15 0.59 5.77
CA GLU A 92 14.42 0.70 5.04
C GLU A 92 14.27 1.28 3.62
N GLY A 93 13.06 1.23 3.05
CA GLY A 93 12.72 1.84 1.76
C GLY A 93 11.85 3.08 1.93
N LYS A 94 12.02 4.10 1.08
CA LYS A 94 11.24 5.35 1.03
C LYS A 94 9.76 5.13 0.64
N ILE A 95 9.05 4.25 1.34
CA ILE A 95 7.66 3.88 1.04
C ILE A 95 6.78 4.46 2.13
N LEU A 96 5.88 5.37 1.76
CA LEU A 96 4.87 5.89 2.67
C LEU A 96 3.79 4.85 2.87
N VAL A 97 4.02 3.96 3.84
CA VAL A 97 2.94 3.15 4.41
C VAL A 97 2.02 4.11 5.14
N TRP A 98 0.77 4.23 4.69
CA TRP A 98 -0.26 4.92 5.46
C TRP A 98 -0.51 4.14 6.76
N LEU A 99 0.29 4.46 7.77
CA LEU A 99 0.39 3.87 9.10
C LEU A 99 -0.84 4.15 10.00
N TRP A 100 -1.96 4.56 9.41
CA TRP A 100 -3.21 4.80 10.12
C TRP A 100 -3.76 3.52 10.75
N CYS A 101 -3.54 2.34 10.12
CA CYS A 101 -3.92 1.06 10.72
C CYS A 101 -3.03 0.66 11.91
N LEU A 102 -1.74 1.03 11.92
CA LEU A 102 -0.83 0.56 12.96
C LEU A 102 -0.95 1.37 14.26
N LYS A 103 -1.33 2.64 14.17
CA LYS A 103 -1.63 3.47 15.34
C LYS A 103 -2.84 2.92 16.10
N LEU A 104 -3.87 2.47 15.38
CA LEU A 104 -5.03 1.77 15.95
C LEU A 104 -4.63 0.46 16.65
N ILE A 105 -3.76 -0.35 16.05
CA ILE A 105 -3.33 -1.63 16.65
C ILE A 105 -2.51 -1.41 17.92
N ILE A 106 -1.55 -0.47 17.91
CA ILE A 106 -0.71 -0.17 19.10
C ILE A 106 -1.57 0.41 20.23
N THR A 107 -2.52 1.30 19.93
CA THR A 107 -3.43 1.84 20.94
C THR A 107 -4.35 0.77 21.52
N PHE A 108 -4.82 -0.20 20.72
CA PHE A 108 -5.63 -1.32 21.22
C PHE A 108 -4.83 -2.35 22.02
N THR A 109 -3.58 -2.67 21.64
CA THR A 109 -2.72 -3.56 22.46
C THR A 109 -2.37 -2.92 23.80
N ASN A 110 -2.11 -1.60 23.84
CA ASN A 110 -1.86 -0.89 25.10
C ASN A 110 -3.12 -0.76 25.98
N MET A 111 -4.33 -0.81 25.40
CA MET A 111 -5.57 -0.90 26.19
C MET A 111 -5.78 -2.30 26.78
N ALA A 112 -5.38 -3.36 26.08
CA ALA A 112 -5.52 -4.73 26.56
C ALA A 112 -4.52 -5.10 27.68
N THR A 113 -3.36 -4.45 27.74
CA THR A 113 -2.35 -4.69 28.79
C THR A 113 -2.49 -3.81 30.03
N ASN A 114 -3.43 -2.85 30.06
CA ASN A 114 -3.67 -1.95 31.20
C ASN A 114 -4.95 -2.31 31.99
N GLN A 115 -5.44 -3.54 31.85
CA GLN A 115 -6.55 -4.09 32.63
C GLN A 115 -6.14 -5.30 33.52
N SER A 116 -4.86 -5.42 33.88
CA SER A 116 -4.38 -6.36 34.90
C SER A 116 -3.75 -5.63 36.07
#